data_AF-A0A524GNV3-F1
#
_entry.id   AF-A0A524GNV3-F1
#
_cell.length_a   1.000
_cell.length_b   1.000
_cell.length_c   1.000
_cell.angle_alpha   90.00
_cell.angle_beta   90.00
_cell.angle_gamma   90.00
#
_symmetry.space_group_name_H-M   'P 1'
#
loop_
_entity.id
_entity.type
_entity.pdbx_description
1 polymer ?
#
loop_
_entity_poly.entity_id
_entity_poly.type
_entity_poly.pdbx_seq_one_letter_code
_entity_poly.pdbx_strand_id
1 'polypeptide(L)'
;MRRFPFLASRYALALLLAVNFALLGISIYLGLMSANQMKEIVKEDFNQQQLVLAKYTASLLEQDINFLKRELSTLNFSPSIQYLEPLSWANRMRATLASVREEGVVEILRVSADGNRAYQMDSRGVDQITTGSFKDAPFLAWAGKPEHKGQVLVMPVSTQIPHYVGRLITVMAVPTYEMSVDDTHPHPSGAYTGVLVFYLDAHALAKKFTQGIRSGKTGYAWIMNSDGIFLNHPERDFIGKNAFTVRKERMPAISFDAITDIQREKMLAGKEGLGAYISGWHRGMAGEIQKLIAYAPVQLEDPSLVTNNKPVASWSVAVVAPASEVEGVIHTL
;
A
#
# COMPACT_ATOMS: atom_id res chain seq x y z
N MET A 1 33.32 -74.87 -3.61
CA MET A 1 32.91 -73.58 -3.02
C MET A 1 33.88 -73.22 -1.89
N ARG A 2 34.85 -72.33 -2.13
CA ARG A 2 35.82 -71.88 -1.11
C ARG A 2 35.11 -70.92 -0.15
N ARG A 3 34.91 -71.33 1.10
CA ARG A 3 34.45 -70.45 2.19
C ARG A 3 35.63 -69.53 2.56
N PHE A 4 35.47 -68.23 2.40
CA PHE A 4 36.50 -67.24 2.78
C PHE A 4 36.68 -67.25 4.31
N PRO A 5 37.83 -67.71 4.85
CA PRO A 5 38.05 -67.80 6.30
C PRO A 5 38.22 -66.43 6.98
N PHE A 6 38.34 -65.37 6.19
CA PHE A 6 38.42 -63.98 6.66
C PHE A 6 37.15 -63.51 7.38
N LEU A 7 35.97 -64.00 6.97
CA LEU A 7 34.68 -63.62 7.55
C LEU A 7 34.41 -64.23 8.94
N ALA A 8 35.24 -65.19 9.40
CA ALA A 8 35.12 -65.80 10.73
C ALA A 8 36.00 -65.09 11.79
N SER A 9 36.76 -64.05 11.40
CA SER A 9 37.61 -63.28 12.30
C SER A 9 36.80 -62.23 13.07
N ARG A 10 37.04 -62.15 14.38
CA ARG A 10 36.48 -61.14 15.29
C ARG A 10 36.70 -59.70 14.77
N TYR A 11 37.84 -59.49 14.11
CA TYR A 11 38.23 -58.21 13.52
C TYR A 11 37.44 -57.88 12.25
N ALA A 12 37.07 -58.87 11.43
CA ALA A 12 36.25 -58.66 10.24
C ALA A 12 34.81 -58.28 10.61
N LEU A 13 34.26 -58.89 11.66
CA LEU A 13 32.94 -58.53 12.20
C LEU A 13 32.95 -57.10 12.78
N ALA A 14 33.98 -56.74 13.56
CA ALA A 14 34.12 -55.40 14.11
C ALA A 14 34.26 -54.32 13.01
N LEU A 15 35.01 -54.61 11.95
CA LEU A 15 35.15 -53.72 10.80
C LEU A 15 33.81 -53.52 10.06
N LEU A 16 33.07 -54.60 9.82
CA LEU A 16 31.75 -54.54 9.18
C LEU A 16 30.75 -53.73 10.01
N LEU A 17 30.76 -53.90 11.33
CA LEU A 17 29.93 -53.09 12.24
C LEU A 17 30.33 -51.62 12.18
N ALA A 18 31.62 -51.30 12.25
CA ALA A 18 32.12 -49.92 12.17
C ALA A 18 31.71 -49.25 10.85
N VAL A 19 31.83 -49.95 9.72
CA VAL A 19 31.39 -49.44 8.40
C VAL A 19 29.88 -49.23 8.36
N ASN A 20 29.08 -50.16 8.90
CA ASN A 20 27.62 -49.99 8.96
C ASN A 20 27.22 -48.80 9.83
N PHE A 21 27.83 -48.63 11.02
CA PHE A 21 27.57 -47.46 11.86
C PHE A 21 27.99 -46.15 11.18
N ALA A 22 29.11 -46.15 10.45
CA ALA A 22 29.53 -44.98 9.68
C ALA A 22 28.54 -44.64 8.56
N LEU A 23 28.10 -45.64 7.78
CA LEU A 23 27.10 -45.45 6.72
C LEU A 23 25.75 -44.98 7.27
N LEU A 24 25.32 -45.52 8.41
CA LEU A 24 24.09 -45.12 9.08
C LEU A 24 24.20 -43.68 9.62
N GLY A 25 25.34 -43.33 10.20
CA GLY A 25 25.63 -41.96 10.64
C GLY A 25 25.62 -40.96 9.48
N ILE A 26 26.26 -41.30 8.35
CA ILE A 26 26.24 -40.47 7.13
C ILE A 26 24.80 -40.34 6.60
N SER A 27 24.04 -41.42 6.56
CA SER A 27 22.65 -41.39 6.05
C SER A 27 21.74 -40.52 6.91
N ILE A 28 21.84 -40.61 8.25
CA ILE A 28 21.11 -39.74 9.18
C ILE A 28 21.54 -38.28 8.99
N TYR A 29 22.84 -38.02 8.88
CA TYR A 29 23.36 -36.68 8.66
C TYR A 29 22.86 -36.07 7.34
N LEU A 30 22.92 -36.82 6.25
CA LEU A 30 22.40 -36.41 4.94
C LEU A 30 20.88 -36.16 5.01
N GLY A 31 20.12 -37.00 5.71
CA GLY A 31 18.69 -36.81 5.91
C GLY A 31 18.36 -35.52 6.67
N LEU A 32 19.07 -35.23 7.77
CA LEU A 32 18.90 -34.00 8.54
C LEU A 32 19.27 -32.75 7.73
N MET A 33 20.37 -32.80 6.98
CA MET A 33 20.79 -31.70 6.12
C MET A 33 19.76 -31.46 5.00
N SER A 34 19.28 -32.52 4.35
CA SER A 34 18.27 -32.44 3.30
C SER A 34 16.95 -31.86 3.81
N ALA A 35 16.51 -32.25 5.02
CA ALA A 35 15.32 -31.69 5.64
C ALA A 35 15.45 -30.18 5.91
N ASN A 36 16.61 -29.73 6.41
CA ASN A 36 16.87 -28.31 6.65
C ASN A 36 16.95 -27.52 5.33
N GLN A 37 17.56 -28.08 4.29
CA GLN A 37 17.60 -27.46 2.96
C GLN A 37 16.18 -27.34 2.35
N MET A 38 15.38 -28.41 2.44
CA MET A 38 14.00 -28.38 1.98
C MET A 38 13.20 -27.30 2.71
N LYS A 39 13.41 -27.14 4.02
CA LYS A 39 12.76 -26.11 4.82
C LYS A 39 13.04 -24.69 4.32
N GLU A 40 14.30 -24.37 4.04
CA GLU A 40 14.65 -23.05 3.52
C GLU A 40 14.12 -22.84 2.10
N ILE A 41 14.16 -23.86 1.22
CA ILE A 41 13.60 -23.75 -0.14
C ILE A 41 12.09 -23.46 -0.10
N VAL A 42 11.33 -24.20 0.71
CA VAL A 42 9.87 -24.00 0.83
C VAL A 42 9.55 -22.62 1.43
N LYS A 43 10.36 -22.16 2.38
CA LYS A 43 10.24 -20.81 2.96
C LYS A 43 10.51 -19.71 1.93
N GLU A 44 11.54 -19.88 1.10
CA GLU A 44 11.86 -18.95 0.02
C GLU A 44 10.75 -18.91 -1.03
N ASP A 45 10.27 -20.06 -1.51
CA ASP A 45 9.16 -20.15 -2.47
C ASP A 45 7.89 -19.48 -1.92
N PHE A 46 7.54 -19.76 -0.66
CA PHE A 46 6.41 -19.11 0.01
C PHE A 46 6.58 -17.58 0.07
N ASN A 47 7.77 -17.08 0.38
CA ASN A 47 8.01 -15.65 0.46
C ASN A 47 8.00 -14.99 -0.93
N GLN A 48 8.44 -15.69 -1.99
CA GLN A 48 8.24 -15.26 -3.38
C GLN A 48 6.76 -15.19 -3.76
N GLN A 49 5.93 -16.16 -3.36
CA GLN A 49 4.48 -16.09 -3.54
C GLN A 49 3.87 -14.88 -2.84
N GLN A 50 4.35 -14.53 -1.64
CA GLN A 50 3.95 -13.30 -0.95
C GLN A 50 4.33 -12.05 -1.74
N LEU A 51 5.50 -12.02 -2.39
CA LEU A 51 5.92 -10.90 -3.21
C LEU A 51 5.06 -10.74 -4.45
N VAL A 52 4.68 -11.84 -5.10
CA VAL A 52 3.72 -11.82 -6.22
C VAL A 52 2.40 -11.19 -5.77
N LEU A 53 1.88 -11.58 -4.60
CA LEU A 53 0.66 -10.98 -4.04
C LEU A 53 0.84 -9.48 -3.71
N ALA A 54 1.96 -9.10 -3.11
CA ALA A 54 2.25 -7.71 -2.76
C ALA A 54 2.33 -6.83 -4.03
N LYS A 55 3.06 -7.29 -5.05
CA LYS A 55 3.17 -6.63 -6.36
C LYS A 55 1.82 -6.48 -7.04
N TYR A 56 1.07 -7.57 -7.15
CA TYR A 56 -0.24 -7.57 -7.78
C TYR A 56 -1.18 -6.57 -7.10
N THR A 57 -1.21 -6.58 -5.77
CA THR A 57 -2.03 -5.65 -4.97
C THR A 57 -1.60 -4.21 -5.18
N ALA A 58 -0.28 -3.95 -5.19
CA ALA A 58 0.25 -2.62 -5.42
C ALA A 58 -0.13 -2.11 -6.81
N SER A 59 0.05 -2.92 -7.86
CA SER A 59 -0.33 -2.54 -9.23
C SER A 59 -1.83 -2.30 -9.39
N LEU A 60 -2.70 -3.07 -8.74
CA LEU A 60 -4.14 -2.80 -8.78
C LEU A 60 -4.49 -1.46 -8.09
N LEU A 61 -3.85 -1.16 -6.95
CA LEU A 61 -4.06 0.10 -6.27
C LEU A 61 -3.52 1.29 -7.08
N GLU A 62 -2.38 1.14 -7.75
CA GLU A 62 -1.88 2.14 -8.71
C GLU A 62 -2.87 2.37 -9.87
N GLN A 63 -3.50 1.30 -10.38
CA GLN A 63 -4.52 1.41 -11.42
C GLN A 63 -5.74 2.21 -10.96
N ASP A 64 -6.24 1.96 -9.74
CA ASP A 64 -7.36 2.71 -9.16
C ASP A 64 -7.00 4.18 -8.91
N ILE A 65 -5.79 4.46 -8.40
CA ILE A 65 -5.29 5.83 -8.24
C ILE A 65 -5.23 6.55 -9.60
N ASN A 66 -4.72 5.88 -10.64
CA ASN A 66 -4.65 6.44 -11.98
C ASN A 66 -6.05 6.59 -12.62
N PHE A 67 -7.00 5.71 -12.30
CA PHE A 67 -8.40 5.88 -12.66
C PHE A 67 -8.98 7.15 -12.04
N LEU A 68 -8.78 7.37 -10.74
CA LEU A 68 -9.24 8.58 -10.05
C LEU A 68 -8.65 9.87 -10.65
N LYS A 69 -7.35 9.87 -10.99
CA LYS A 69 -6.72 11.02 -11.67
C LYS A 69 -7.37 11.30 -13.04
N ARG A 70 -7.72 10.26 -13.81
CA ARG A 70 -8.39 10.38 -15.11
C ARG A 70 -9.82 10.88 -14.96
N GLU A 71 -10.56 10.40 -13.96
CA GLU A 71 -11.93 10.87 -13.68
C GLU A 71 -11.92 12.34 -13.24
N LEU A 72 -10.99 12.73 -12.35
CA LEU A 72 -10.80 14.12 -11.94
C LEU A 72 -10.46 15.02 -13.14
N SER A 73 -9.54 14.59 -14.00
CA SER A 73 -9.18 15.34 -15.21
C SER A 73 -10.35 15.44 -16.19
N THR A 74 -11.08 14.35 -16.42
CA THR A 74 -12.27 14.31 -17.28
C THR A 74 -13.37 15.23 -16.76
N LEU A 75 -13.56 15.28 -15.44
CA LEU A 75 -14.47 16.23 -14.81
C LEU A 75 -13.99 17.67 -15.03
N ASN A 76 -12.70 17.94 -14.89
CA ASN A 76 -12.08 19.25 -15.08
C ASN A 76 -12.17 19.76 -16.54
N PHE A 77 -12.32 18.86 -17.52
CA PHE A 77 -12.56 19.22 -18.93
C PHE A 77 -14.04 19.47 -19.26
N SER A 78 -14.96 19.37 -18.29
CA SER A 78 -16.36 19.70 -18.51
C SER A 78 -16.57 21.22 -18.51
N PRO A 79 -17.23 21.80 -19.55
CA PRO A 79 -17.60 23.22 -19.55
C PRO A 79 -18.38 23.63 -18.30
N SER A 80 -19.34 22.81 -17.89
CA SER A 80 -20.13 23.01 -16.67
C SER A 80 -19.31 23.15 -15.39
N ILE A 81 -18.10 22.60 -15.35
CA ILE A 81 -17.17 22.72 -14.21
C ILE A 81 -16.19 23.88 -14.39
N GLN A 82 -15.72 24.13 -15.61
CA GLN A 82 -14.79 25.22 -15.90
C GLN A 82 -15.44 26.59 -15.72
N TYR A 83 -16.68 26.72 -16.23
CA TYR A 83 -17.48 27.94 -16.23
C TYR A 83 -18.49 28.01 -15.08
N LEU A 84 -18.58 26.97 -14.22
CA LEU A 84 -19.51 26.90 -13.08
C LEU A 84 -20.97 27.21 -13.47
N GLU A 85 -21.43 26.61 -14.57
CA GLU A 85 -22.77 26.80 -15.11
C GLU A 85 -23.87 26.50 -14.07
N PRO A 86 -24.73 27.47 -13.71
CA PRO A 86 -25.61 27.41 -12.53
C PRO A 86 -26.52 26.18 -12.40
N LEU A 87 -26.83 25.49 -13.50
CA LEU A 87 -27.80 24.39 -13.54
C LEU A 87 -27.16 23.00 -13.77
N SER A 88 -25.88 22.94 -14.12
CA SER A 88 -25.24 21.71 -14.60
C SER A 88 -24.04 21.28 -13.77
N TRP A 89 -23.32 22.20 -13.11
CA TRP A 89 -22.12 21.86 -12.33
C TRP A 89 -22.42 20.80 -11.26
N ALA A 90 -23.53 20.94 -10.53
CA ALA A 90 -23.89 20.05 -9.44
C ALA A 90 -24.25 18.66 -9.97
N ASN A 91 -25.03 18.58 -11.05
CA ASN A 91 -25.37 17.31 -11.70
C ASN A 91 -24.12 16.60 -12.23
N ARG A 92 -23.19 17.36 -12.82
CA ARG A 92 -21.93 16.83 -13.34
C ARG A 92 -21.05 16.28 -12.22
N MET A 93 -20.88 17.01 -11.11
CA MET A 93 -20.15 16.51 -9.94
C MET A 93 -20.83 15.29 -9.32
N ARG A 94 -22.17 15.29 -9.18
CA ARG A 94 -22.92 14.16 -8.61
C ARG A 94 -22.75 12.89 -9.42
N ALA A 95 -22.81 13.00 -10.76
CA ALA A 95 -22.60 11.86 -11.65
C ALA A 95 -21.19 11.29 -11.54
N THR A 96 -20.16 12.15 -11.49
CA THR A 96 -18.78 11.69 -11.26
C THR A 96 -18.62 11.09 -9.87
N LEU A 97 -19.14 11.70 -8.81
CA LEU A 97 -19.04 11.15 -7.46
C LEU A 97 -19.65 9.74 -7.38
N ALA A 98 -20.76 9.50 -8.07
CA ALA A 98 -21.37 8.17 -8.13
C ALA A 98 -20.46 7.10 -8.77
N SER A 99 -19.59 7.48 -9.72
CA SER A 99 -18.63 6.54 -10.34
C SER A 99 -17.37 6.33 -9.49
N VAL A 100 -16.95 7.33 -8.71
CA VAL A 100 -15.68 7.28 -7.95
C VAL A 100 -15.84 6.99 -6.46
N ARG A 101 -17.05 6.98 -5.91
CA ARG A 101 -17.28 6.77 -4.46
C ARG A 101 -16.79 5.42 -3.94
N GLU A 102 -16.91 4.35 -4.74
CA GLU A 102 -16.47 3.01 -4.36
C GLU A 102 -14.93 2.92 -4.32
N GLU A 103 -14.27 3.90 -4.94
CA GLU A 103 -12.82 4.10 -4.93
C GLU A 103 -12.34 5.06 -3.84
N GLY A 104 -13.21 5.33 -2.86
CA GLY A 104 -12.87 6.06 -1.65
C GLY A 104 -13.01 7.57 -1.78
N VAL A 105 -13.49 8.11 -2.91
CA VAL A 105 -13.80 9.55 -3.00
C VAL A 105 -15.03 9.86 -2.14
N VAL A 106 -14.86 10.78 -1.20
CA VAL A 106 -15.89 11.17 -0.23
C VAL A 106 -16.48 12.55 -0.50
N GLU A 107 -15.79 13.39 -1.27
CA GLU A 107 -16.25 14.71 -1.65
C GLU A 107 -15.54 15.18 -2.92
N ILE A 108 -16.29 15.90 -3.76
CA ILE A 108 -15.74 16.70 -4.86
C ILE A 108 -15.90 18.17 -4.51
N LEU A 109 -14.82 18.94 -4.63
CA LEU A 109 -14.77 20.35 -4.29
C LEU A 109 -14.19 21.15 -5.46
N ARG A 110 -14.82 22.27 -5.81
CA ARG A 110 -14.29 23.26 -6.75
C ARG A 110 -14.15 24.60 -6.04
N VAL A 111 -12.93 25.12 -5.96
CA VAL A 111 -12.63 26.41 -5.29
C VAL A 111 -12.26 27.46 -6.33
N SER A 112 -12.92 28.62 -6.31
CA SER A 112 -12.64 29.73 -7.23
C SER A 112 -11.20 30.24 -7.14
N ALA A 113 -10.68 30.83 -8.22
CA ALA A 113 -9.30 31.33 -8.29
C ALA A 113 -8.96 32.36 -7.20
N ASP A 114 -9.94 33.17 -6.80
CA ASP A 114 -9.79 34.15 -5.72
C ASP A 114 -9.82 33.51 -4.31
N GLY A 115 -10.14 32.22 -4.22
CA GLY A 115 -10.25 31.48 -2.97
C GLY A 115 -11.44 31.88 -2.10
N ASN A 116 -12.46 32.53 -2.65
CA ASN A 116 -13.59 33.06 -1.85
C ASN A 116 -14.86 32.18 -1.90
N ARG A 117 -14.93 31.24 -2.85
CA ARG A 117 -16.09 30.37 -3.04
C ARG A 117 -15.67 28.91 -3.24
N ALA A 118 -16.44 28.02 -2.61
CA ALA A 118 -16.33 26.58 -2.73
C ALA A 118 -17.67 25.99 -3.19
N TYR A 119 -17.63 25.18 -4.24
CA TYR A 119 -18.76 24.39 -4.74
C TYR A 119 -18.47 22.94 -4.40
N GLN A 120 -19.33 22.36 -3.58
CA GLN A 120 -19.10 21.07 -2.94
C GLN A 120 -20.17 20.08 -3.36
N MET A 121 -19.77 18.83 -3.52
CA MET A 121 -20.63 17.67 -3.66
C MET A 121 -20.18 16.65 -2.62
N ASP A 122 -20.98 16.47 -1.57
CA ASP A 122 -20.66 15.55 -0.48
C ASP A 122 -20.97 14.09 -0.82
N SER A 123 -20.55 13.16 0.03
CA SER A 123 -20.75 11.71 -0.14
C SER A 123 -22.22 11.27 -0.24
N ARG A 124 -23.18 12.11 0.17
CA ARG A 124 -24.62 11.84 0.06
C ARG A 124 -25.20 12.31 -1.28
N GLY A 125 -24.38 12.94 -2.12
CA GLY A 125 -24.81 13.54 -3.38
C GLY A 125 -25.52 14.88 -3.20
N VAL A 126 -25.34 15.54 -2.05
CA VAL A 126 -25.90 16.85 -1.75
C VAL A 126 -24.88 17.91 -2.13
N ASP A 127 -25.33 18.89 -2.91
CA ASP A 127 -24.51 20.03 -3.30
C ASP A 127 -24.62 21.18 -2.29
N GLN A 128 -23.52 21.91 -2.12
CA GLN A 128 -23.45 23.09 -1.27
C GLN A 128 -22.52 24.13 -1.88
N ILE A 129 -22.90 25.41 -1.78
CA ILE A 129 -22.01 26.53 -2.09
C ILE A 129 -21.66 27.24 -0.80
N THR A 130 -20.37 27.32 -0.49
CA THR A 130 -19.85 27.99 0.69
C THR A 130 -19.08 29.23 0.27
N THR A 131 -19.43 30.39 0.85
CA THR A 131 -18.69 31.65 0.70
C THR A 131 -17.81 31.85 1.93
N GLY A 132 -16.51 32.03 1.75
CA GLY A 132 -15.52 32.11 2.83
C GLY A 132 -14.10 32.09 2.29
N SER A 133 -13.09 32.18 3.16
CA SER A 133 -11.68 32.13 2.72
C SER A 133 -11.20 30.68 2.61
N PHE A 134 -10.71 30.30 1.44
CA PHE A 134 -10.04 29.04 1.13
C PHE A 134 -8.58 29.25 0.69
N LYS A 135 -8.06 30.47 0.85
CA LYS A 135 -6.71 30.87 0.40
C LYS A 135 -5.58 30.10 1.07
N ASP A 136 -5.83 29.60 2.29
CA ASP A 136 -4.85 28.83 3.07
C ASP A 136 -4.78 27.35 2.63
N ALA A 137 -5.66 26.92 1.73
CA ALA A 137 -5.64 25.55 1.22
C ALA A 137 -4.39 25.31 0.35
N PRO A 138 -3.50 24.35 0.73
CA PRO A 138 -2.23 24.16 0.02
C PRO A 138 -2.39 23.83 -1.47
N PHE A 139 -3.44 23.10 -1.83
CA PHE A 139 -3.75 22.73 -3.21
C PHE A 139 -4.13 23.94 -4.08
N LEU A 140 -4.70 25.01 -3.50
CA LEU A 140 -5.06 26.22 -4.26
C LEU A 140 -3.81 27.03 -4.60
N ALA A 141 -2.91 27.21 -3.63
CA ALA A 141 -1.63 27.87 -3.85
C ALA A 141 -0.76 27.11 -4.88
N TRP A 142 -0.78 25.78 -4.83
CA TRP A 142 -0.12 24.94 -5.84
C TRP A 142 -0.75 25.12 -7.22
N ALA A 143 -2.09 25.07 -7.32
CA ALA A 143 -2.80 25.15 -8.59
C ALA A 143 -2.72 26.50 -9.31
N GLY A 144 -2.50 27.59 -8.56
CA GLY A 144 -2.33 28.93 -9.12
C GLY A 144 -1.04 29.14 -9.91
N LYS A 145 -0.09 28.20 -9.86
CA LYS A 145 1.16 28.29 -10.64
C LYS A 145 0.96 27.75 -12.06
N PRO A 146 1.28 28.51 -13.11
CA PRO A 146 1.08 28.08 -14.51
C PRO A 146 1.81 26.78 -14.88
N GLU A 147 2.96 26.49 -14.26
CA GLU A 147 3.73 25.26 -14.51
C GLU A 147 2.97 23.96 -14.18
N HIS A 148 1.94 24.03 -13.33
CA HIS A 148 1.14 22.87 -12.93
C HIS A 148 -0.09 22.65 -13.81
N LYS A 149 -0.30 23.47 -14.85
CA LYS A 149 -1.43 23.32 -15.77
C LYS A 149 -1.47 21.90 -16.35
N GLY A 150 -2.61 21.21 -16.20
CA GLY A 150 -2.82 19.84 -16.68
C GLY A 150 -2.22 18.75 -15.79
N GLN A 151 -1.54 19.10 -14.70
CA GLN A 151 -1.02 18.12 -13.74
C GLN A 151 -2.05 17.83 -12.65
N VAL A 152 -1.98 16.63 -12.06
CA VAL A 152 -2.77 16.25 -10.89
C VAL A 152 -1.84 16.13 -9.69
N LEU A 153 -2.05 16.98 -8.69
CA LEU A 153 -1.40 16.89 -7.38
C LEU A 153 -2.05 15.78 -6.57
N VAL A 154 -1.23 14.99 -5.86
CA VAL A 154 -1.69 14.08 -4.80
C VAL A 154 -1.02 14.51 -3.50
N MET A 155 -1.80 14.99 -2.53
CA MET A 155 -1.26 15.45 -1.25
C MET A 155 -0.98 14.27 -0.29
N PRO A 156 -0.02 14.41 0.63
CA PRO A 156 0.16 13.45 1.72
C PRO A 156 -1.12 13.22 2.52
N VAL A 157 -1.25 12.01 3.07
CA VAL A 157 -2.40 11.65 3.93
C VAL A 157 -2.36 12.48 5.21
N SER A 158 -3.48 13.08 5.59
CA SER A 158 -3.63 13.90 6.79
C SER A 158 -4.89 13.53 7.56
N THR A 159 -4.81 13.64 8.89
CA THR A 159 -5.94 13.50 9.82
C THR A 159 -6.50 14.85 10.27
N GLN A 160 -5.95 15.95 9.77
CA GLN A 160 -6.26 17.33 10.17
C GLN A 160 -7.07 18.07 9.11
N ILE A 161 -7.62 17.36 8.12
CA ILE A 161 -8.48 17.98 7.10
C ILE A 161 -9.79 18.45 7.76
N PRO A 162 -10.20 19.72 7.60
CA PRO A 162 -11.48 20.22 8.09
C PRO A 162 -12.65 19.31 7.66
N HIS A 163 -13.65 19.15 8.52
CA HIS A 163 -14.80 18.23 8.38
C HIS A 163 -14.48 16.73 8.36
N TYR A 164 -13.21 16.34 8.25
CA TYR A 164 -12.75 14.95 8.27
C TYR A 164 -11.73 14.66 9.37
N VAL A 165 -11.71 15.47 10.43
CA VAL A 165 -10.77 15.34 11.54
C VAL A 165 -10.80 13.92 12.10
N GLY A 166 -9.63 13.30 12.21
CA GLY A 166 -9.46 11.92 12.68
C GLY A 166 -9.60 10.83 11.61
N ARG A 167 -10.09 11.15 10.41
CA ARG A 167 -10.08 10.25 9.25
C ARG A 167 -8.78 10.41 8.46
N LEU A 168 -8.32 9.34 7.80
CA LEU A 168 -7.13 9.38 6.96
C LEU A 168 -7.50 9.89 5.57
N ILE A 169 -7.32 11.18 5.31
CA ILE A 169 -7.71 11.80 4.06
C ILE A 169 -6.49 12.15 3.21
N THR A 170 -6.51 11.78 1.93
CA THR A 170 -5.62 12.36 0.91
C THR A 170 -6.45 13.18 -0.07
N VAL A 171 -5.79 14.13 -0.74
CA VAL A 171 -6.44 15.09 -1.63
C VAL A 171 -5.81 14.97 -3.00
N MET A 172 -6.64 14.79 -4.03
CA MET A 172 -6.22 14.93 -5.42
C MET A 172 -6.71 16.26 -5.96
N ALA A 173 -5.85 17.06 -6.58
CA ALA A 173 -6.21 18.39 -7.06
C ALA A 173 -5.69 18.63 -8.48
N VAL A 174 -6.50 19.29 -9.31
CA VAL A 174 -6.13 19.68 -10.68
C VAL A 174 -6.47 21.16 -10.90
N PRO A 175 -5.57 21.96 -11.50
CA PRO A 175 -5.87 23.33 -11.85
C PRO A 175 -6.96 23.40 -12.92
N THR A 176 -7.93 24.28 -12.72
CA THR A 176 -9.03 24.51 -13.66
C THR A 176 -8.75 25.76 -14.49
N TYR A 177 -8.82 25.59 -15.81
CA TYR A 177 -8.71 26.65 -16.80
C TYR A 177 -9.88 26.56 -17.77
N GLU A 178 -10.36 27.69 -18.26
CA GLU A 178 -11.42 27.77 -19.29
C GLU A 178 -10.86 27.40 -20.67
N MET A 179 -10.82 26.10 -20.95
CA MET A 179 -10.22 25.53 -22.16
C MET A 179 -11.23 24.78 -23.03
N SER A 180 -12.39 24.41 -22.48
CA SER A 180 -13.43 23.65 -23.16
C SER A 180 -14.41 24.60 -23.85
N VAL A 181 -15.03 24.13 -24.93
CA VAL A 181 -15.97 24.91 -25.73
C VAL A 181 -17.36 24.26 -25.72
N ASP A 182 -18.39 25.10 -25.75
CA ASP A 182 -19.80 24.71 -25.93
C ASP A 182 -20.60 25.85 -26.59
N ASP A 183 -21.92 25.67 -26.73
CA ASP A 183 -22.80 26.67 -27.37
C ASP A 183 -22.83 28.03 -26.64
N THR A 184 -22.58 28.04 -25.33
CA THR A 184 -22.53 29.26 -24.50
C THR A 184 -21.13 29.86 -24.37
N HIS A 185 -20.08 29.06 -24.63
CA HIS A 185 -18.67 29.42 -24.57
C HIS A 185 -17.96 28.94 -25.85
N PRO A 186 -18.19 29.59 -27.01
CA PRO A 186 -17.67 29.12 -28.30
C PRO A 186 -16.15 29.25 -28.45
N HIS A 187 -15.51 30.04 -27.58
CA HIS A 187 -14.07 30.26 -27.58
C HIS A 187 -13.50 30.12 -26.15
N PRO A 188 -12.41 29.35 -25.96
CA PRO A 188 -11.80 29.22 -24.65
C PRO A 188 -11.07 30.51 -24.27
N SER A 189 -11.34 31.05 -23.07
CA SER A 189 -10.62 32.24 -22.59
C SER A 189 -9.18 31.91 -22.16
N GLY A 190 -8.92 30.65 -21.80
CA GLY A 190 -7.65 30.20 -21.25
C GLY A 190 -7.38 30.70 -19.82
N ALA A 191 -8.33 31.39 -19.19
CA ALA A 191 -8.18 31.94 -17.85
C ALA A 191 -8.10 30.85 -16.79
N TYR A 192 -7.25 31.06 -15.78
CA TYR A 192 -7.25 30.24 -14.56
C TYR A 192 -8.47 30.59 -13.72
N THR A 193 -9.33 29.61 -13.45
CA THR A 193 -10.56 29.83 -12.69
C THR A 193 -10.55 29.18 -11.31
N GLY A 194 -9.47 28.47 -10.96
CA GLY A 194 -9.25 27.91 -9.62
C GLY A 194 -8.81 26.45 -9.67
N VAL A 195 -9.27 25.66 -8.71
CA VAL A 195 -8.88 24.25 -8.56
C VAL A 195 -10.09 23.35 -8.38
N LEU A 196 -10.04 22.16 -8.97
CA LEU A 196 -10.98 21.06 -8.75
C LEU A 196 -10.29 19.96 -7.93
N VAL A 197 -10.99 19.40 -6.97
CA VAL A 197 -10.43 18.59 -5.90
C VAL A 197 -11.30 17.37 -5.62
N PHE A 198 -10.67 16.21 -5.45
CA PHE A 198 -11.26 15.05 -4.78
C PHE A 198 -10.66 14.93 -3.37
N TYR A 199 -11.53 14.73 -2.38
CA TYR A 199 -11.12 14.21 -1.08
C TYR A 199 -11.31 12.70 -1.06
N LEU A 200 -10.27 11.96 -0.67
CA LEU A 200 -10.26 10.51 -0.65
C LEU A 200 -10.03 10.00 0.76
N ASP A 201 -10.84 9.04 1.19
CA ASP A 201 -10.58 8.26 2.39
C ASP A 201 -9.53 7.18 2.08
N ALA A 202 -8.28 7.47 2.45
CA ALA A 202 -7.14 6.59 2.23
C ALA A 202 -7.26 5.27 3.00
N HIS A 203 -7.95 5.27 4.14
CA HIS A 203 -8.22 4.03 4.88
C HIS A 203 -9.20 3.14 4.11
N ALA A 204 -10.32 3.70 3.64
CA ALA A 204 -11.32 2.96 2.88
C ALA A 204 -10.71 2.35 1.60
N LEU A 205 -9.93 3.15 0.86
CA LEU A 205 -9.21 2.70 -0.32
C LEU A 205 -8.21 1.59 0.01
N ALA A 206 -7.34 1.78 1.00
CA ALA A 206 -6.36 0.77 1.40
C ALA A 206 -7.01 -0.53 1.90
N LYS A 207 -8.14 -0.42 2.60
CA LYS A 207 -8.90 -1.57 3.09
C LYS A 207 -9.49 -2.39 1.95
N LYS A 208 -10.02 -1.77 0.91
CA LYS A 208 -10.55 -2.45 -0.30
C LYS A 208 -9.54 -3.48 -0.83
N PHE A 209 -8.28 -3.09 -0.91
CA PHE A 209 -7.20 -3.91 -1.48
C PHE A 209 -6.61 -4.95 -0.54
N THR A 210 -6.80 -4.82 0.77
CA THR A 210 -6.14 -5.70 1.76
C THR A 210 -7.10 -6.68 2.43
N GLN A 211 -8.40 -6.37 2.52
CA GLN A 211 -9.38 -7.15 3.27
C GLN A 211 -9.55 -8.61 2.81
N GLY A 212 -9.25 -8.91 1.54
CA GLY A 212 -9.35 -10.26 0.98
C GLY A 212 -8.03 -11.04 0.96
N ILE A 213 -6.90 -10.42 1.30
CA ILE A 213 -5.59 -11.06 1.14
C ILE A 213 -5.32 -12.02 2.29
N ARG A 214 -5.09 -13.29 1.94
CA ARG A 214 -4.70 -14.35 2.85
C ARG A 214 -3.52 -15.13 2.27
N SER A 215 -2.34 -14.87 2.82
CA SER A 215 -1.13 -15.64 2.51
C SER A 215 -1.01 -16.81 3.49
N GLY A 216 -0.87 -18.04 2.98
CA GLY A 216 -0.89 -19.23 3.82
C GLY A 216 -2.24 -19.41 4.54
N LYS A 217 -2.20 -19.87 5.79
CA LYS A 217 -3.40 -20.13 6.59
C LYS A 217 -3.87 -18.88 7.31
N THR A 218 -2.99 -18.03 7.82
CA THR A 218 -3.43 -16.87 8.62
C THR A 218 -2.69 -15.58 8.29
N GLY A 219 -1.85 -15.57 7.25
CA GLY A 219 -1.24 -14.34 6.76
C GLY A 219 -2.27 -13.29 6.33
N TYR A 220 -1.80 -12.06 6.21
CA TYR A 220 -2.63 -10.89 5.90
C TYR A 220 -1.79 -9.80 5.23
N ALA A 221 -2.47 -8.81 4.66
CA ALA A 221 -1.83 -7.63 4.11
C ALA A 221 -2.12 -6.37 4.94
N TRP A 222 -1.24 -5.39 4.81
CA TRP A 222 -1.41 -4.03 5.34
C TRP A 222 -0.74 -3.03 4.39
N ILE A 223 -1.16 -1.78 4.47
CA ILE A 223 -0.65 -0.68 3.63
C ILE A 223 -0.21 0.46 4.54
N MET A 224 0.89 1.11 4.19
CA MET A 224 1.38 2.32 4.84
C MET A 224 1.77 3.41 3.84
N ASN A 225 1.77 4.66 4.29
CA ASN A 225 2.30 5.79 3.53
C ASN A 225 3.81 5.98 3.74
N SER A 226 4.39 6.93 3.00
CA SER A 226 5.80 7.32 3.07
C SER A 226 6.27 7.89 4.42
N ASP A 227 5.35 8.27 5.30
CA ASP A 227 5.66 8.73 6.66
C ASP A 227 5.67 7.58 7.69
N GLY A 228 5.42 6.34 7.23
CA GLY A 228 5.29 5.17 8.08
C GLY A 228 3.96 5.07 8.84
N ILE A 229 2.93 5.81 8.42
CA ILE A 229 1.58 5.70 8.97
C ILE A 229 0.85 4.53 8.32
N PHE A 230 0.24 3.64 9.12
CA PHE A 230 -0.62 2.60 8.57
C PHE A 230 -1.92 3.20 8.02
N LEU A 231 -2.18 2.98 6.73
CA LEU A 231 -3.44 3.34 6.08
C LEU A 231 -4.50 2.26 6.31
N ASN A 232 -4.09 1.00 6.29
CA ASN A 232 -4.91 -0.10 6.76
C ASN A 232 -4.03 -1.19 7.39
N HIS A 233 -4.51 -1.78 8.47
CA HIS A 233 -3.89 -2.90 9.16
C HIS A 233 -4.97 -3.74 9.85
N PRO A 234 -4.85 -5.09 9.94
CA PRO A 234 -5.86 -5.91 10.62
C PRO A 234 -6.02 -5.62 12.12
N GLU A 235 -4.96 -5.12 12.76
CA GLU A 235 -5.08 -4.48 14.07
C GLU A 235 -5.67 -3.08 13.90
N ARG A 236 -6.84 -2.84 14.48
CA ARG A 236 -7.57 -1.57 14.29
C ARG A 236 -6.85 -0.40 14.95
N ASP A 237 -6.26 -0.62 16.12
CA ASP A 237 -5.54 0.40 16.88
C ASP A 237 -4.29 0.92 16.16
N PHE A 238 -3.86 0.24 15.09
CA PHE A 238 -2.68 0.63 14.31
C PHE A 238 -3.03 1.60 13.19
N ILE A 239 -4.29 1.63 12.76
CA ILE A 239 -4.73 2.47 11.64
C ILE A 239 -4.54 3.94 12.03
N GLY A 240 -3.86 4.69 11.17
CA GLY A 240 -3.52 6.09 11.39
C GLY A 240 -2.41 6.35 12.40
N LYS A 241 -1.73 5.30 12.89
CA LYS A 241 -0.58 5.41 13.78
C LYS A 241 0.72 5.16 13.05
N ASN A 242 1.80 5.75 13.58
CA ASN A 242 3.14 5.54 13.07
C ASN A 242 3.66 4.15 13.46
N ALA A 243 4.14 3.41 12.46
CA ALA A 243 4.61 2.04 12.57
C ALA A 243 5.80 1.86 13.51
N PHE A 244 6.61 2.90 13.71
CA PHE A 244 7.79 2.90 14.58
C PHE A 244 7.46 3.16 16.05
N THR A 245 6.33 3.81 16.34
CA THR A 245 5.88 4.08 17.72
C THR A 245 4.87 3.04 18.20
N VAL A 246 3.83 2.76 17.40
CA VAL A 246 2.68 1.95 17.82
C VAL A 246 3.06 0.50 18.16
N ARG A 247 4.05 -0.07 17.47
CA ARG A 247 4.54 -1.43 17.77
C ARG A 247 5.26 -1.49 19.12
N LYS A 248 6.12 -0.51 19.38
CA LYS A 248 6.91 -0.42 20.62
C LYS A 248 6.01 -0.16 21.81
N GLU A 249 5.01 0.71 21.67
CA GLU A 249 4.00 0.96 22.70
C GLU A 249 3.20 -0.30 23.06
N ARG A 250 2.81 -1.09 22.04
CA ARG A 250 2.02 -2.30 22.26
C ARG A 250 2.81 -3.42 22.96
N MET A 251 4.06 -3.64 22.59
CA MET A 251 4.86 -4.71 23.19
C MET A 251 6.33 -4.30 23.34
N PRO A 252 6.66 -3.51 24.37
CA PRO A 252 8.01 -2.95 24.56
C PRO A 252 9.11 -4.00 24.75
N ALA A 253 8.75 -5.21 25.18
CA ALA A 253 9.68 -6.29 25.50
C ALA A 253 10.30 -6.97 24.26
N ILE A 254 9.77 -6.72 23.05
CA ILE A 254 10.25 -7.32 21.81
C ILE A 254 11.03 -6.30 20.99
N SER A 255 12.17 -6.70 20.43
CA SER A 255 12.89 -5.89 19.44
C SER A 255 12.10 -5.85 18.12
N PHE A 256 11.94 -4.64 17.59
CA PHE A 256 11.35 -4.38 16.28
C PHE A 256 12.37 -3.83 15.28
N ASP A 257 13.67 -4.03 15.54
CA ASP A 257 14.74 -3.41 14.74
C ASP A 257 14.68 -3.92 13.29
N ALA A 258 14.59 -5.24 13.09
CA ALA A 258 14.51 -5.83 11.75
C ALA A 258 13.35 -5.28 10.89
N ILE A 259 12.14 -5.14 11.46
CA ILE A 259 11.01 -4.56 10.71
C ILE A 259 11.16 -3.05 10.55
N THR A 260 11.79 -2.38 11.51
CA THR A 260 12.09 -0.94 11.42
C THR A 260 13.06 -0.66 10.28
N ASP A 261 14.10 -1.48 10.12
CA ASP A 261 15.09 -1.36 9.04
C ASP A 261 14.45 -1.63 7.67
N ILE A 262 13.68 -2.73 7.56
CA ILE A 262 12.91 -3.03 6.34
C ILE A 262 12.01 -1.86 5.96
N GLN A 263 11.25 -1.33 6.93
CA GLN A 263 10.32 -0.23 6.68
C GLN A 263 11.07 1.04 6.29
N ARG A 264 12.03 1.49 7.11
CA ARG A 264 12.72 2.77 6.95
C ARG A 264 13.64 2.81 5.73
N GLU A 265 14.42 1.76 5.50
CA GLU A 265 15.46 1.76 4.47
C GLU A 265 14.99 1.24 3.11
N LYS A 266 13.92 0.43 3.09
CA LYS A 266 13.41 -0.20 1.88
C LYS A 266 12.02 0.29 1.53
N MET A 267 11.02 0.05 2.37
CA MET A 267 9.61 0.35 2.04
C MET A 267 9.37 1.85 1.85
N LEU A 268 9.83 2.69 2.78
CA LEU A 268 9.69 4.16 2.68
C LEU A 268 10.55 4.76 1.56
N ALA A 269 11.56 4.02 1.08
CA ALA A 269 12.36 4.38 -0.08
C ALA A 269 11.74 3.90 -1.42
N GLY A 270 10.49 3.40 -1.39
CA GLY A 270 9.80 2.93 -2.59
C GLY A 270 10.39 1.65 -3.19
N LYS A 271 11.09 0.82 -2.39
CA LYS A 271 11.66 -0.45 -2.85
C LYS A 271 10.68 -1.59 -2.60
N GLU A 272 10.75 -2.60 -3.46
CA GLU A 272 10.17 -3.92 -3.21
C GLU A 272 11.18 -4.86 -2.55
N GLY A 273 10.70 -5.97 -1.99
CA GLY A 273 11.58 -7.00 -1.48
C GLY A 273 10.92 -7.97 -0.52
N LEU A 274 11.79 -8.75 0.10
CA LEU A 274 11.49 -9.83 1.01
C LEU A 274 12.18 -9.58 2.35
N GLY A 275 11.70 -10.23 3.40
CA GLY A 275 12.37 -10.17 4.70
C GLY A 275 11.71 -11.06 5.74
N ALA A 276 12.30 -11.04 6.93
CA ALA A 276 11.74 -11.67 8.10
C ALA A 276 11.94 -10.77 9.33
N TYR A 277 11.02 -10.85 10.28
CA TYR A 277 11.10 -10.09 11.53
C TYR A 277 10.36 -10.80 12.65
N ILE A 278 10.64 -10.42 13.90
CA ILE A 278 9.88 -10.89 15.06
C ILE A 278 8.72 -9.93 15.33
N SER A 279 7.54 -10.50 15.52
CA SER A 279 6.33 -9.78 15.91
C SER A 279 5.85 -10.30 17.26
N GLY A 280 5.26 -9.43 18.07
CA GLY A 280 4.68 -9.82 19.36
C GLY A 280 3.28 -10.42 19.31
N TRP A 281 2.68 -10.52 18.13
CA TRP A 281 1.31 -11.01 17.99
C TRP A 281 1.00 -11.46 16.56
N HIS A 282 -0.03 -12.28 16.42
CA HIS A 282 -0.60 -12.67 15.12
C HIS A 282 -2.04 -13.16 15.26
N ARG A 283 -3.01 -12.46 14.66
CA ARG A 283 -4.46 -12.80 14.72
C ARG A 283 -4.96 -13.22 16.11
N GLY A 284 -4.70 -12.39 17.13
CA GLY A 284 -5.13 -12.64 18.52
C GLY A 284 -4.19 -13.53 19.32
N MET A 285 -3.22 -14.20 18.70
CA MET A 285 -2.10 -14.85 19.41
C MET A 285 -1.10 -13.78 19.83
N ALA A 286 -0.49 -13.95 21.01
CA ALA A 286 0.56 -13.10 21.55
C ALA A 286 1.83 -13.91 21.85
N GLY A 287 2.98 -13.24 21.83
CA GLY A 287 4.29 -13.85 22.03
C GLY A 287 5.23 -13.59 20.85
N GLU A 288 6.48 -14.01 20.97
CA GLU A 288 7.47 -13.89 19.90
C GLU A 288 7.13 -14.81 18.74
N ILE A 289 6.76 -14.20 17.61
CA ILE A 289 6.35 -14.90 16.39
C ILE A 289 7.22 -14.39 15.25
N GLN A 290 8.05 -15.26 14.69
CA GLN A 290 8.78 -14.95 13.46
C GLN A 290 7.79 -14.86 12.30
N LYS A 291 7.83 -13.74 11.58
CA LYS A 291 7.02 -13.49 10.39
C LYS A 291 7.90 -13.32 9.17
N LEU A 292 7.45 -13.88 8.07
CA LEU A 292 7.91 -13.53 6.74
C LEU A 292 7.13 -12.31 6.26
N ILE A 293 7.81 -11.45 5.51
CA ILE A 293 7.23 -10.28 4.87
C ILE A 293 7.67 -10.23 3.41
N ALA A 294 6.74 -9.88 2.53
CA ALA A 294 7.05 -9.36 1.21
C ALA A 294 6.37 -8.01 1.04
N TYR A 295 7.01 -7.09 0.35
CA TYR A 295 6.52 -5.73 0.19
C TYR A 295 6.77 -5.18 -1.21
N ALA A 296 5.89 -4.31 -1.66
CA ALA A 296 5.96 -3.63 -2.96
C ALA A 296 5.48 -2.17 -2.84
N PRO A 297 6.08 -1.24 -3.60
CA PRO A 297 5.67 0.16 -3.62
C PRO A 297 4.42 0.38 -4.47
N VAL A 298 3.66 1.42 -4.13
CA VAL A 298 2.54 1.97 -4.88
C VAL A 298 2.91 3.39 -5.26
N GLN A 299 3.13 3.66 -6.53
CA GLN A 299 3.51 4.98 -7.03
C GLN A 299 2.28 5.90 -7.08
N LEU A 300 2.34 7.02 -6.35
CA LEU A 300 1.23 7.99 -6.30
C LEU A 300 1.39 9.11 -7.33
N GLU A 301 2.61 9.40 -7.77
CA GLU A 301 2.93 10.46 -8.71
C GLU A 301 3.51 9.86 -10.00
N ASP A 302 3.40 10.61 -11.10
CA ASP A 302 4.11 10.25 -12.33
C ASP A 302 5.60 10.56 -12.14
N PRO A 303 6.51 9.56 -12.27
CA PRO A 303 7.94 9.77 -12.12
C PRO A 303 8.50 10.85 -13.06
N SER A 304 7.85 11.12 -14.19
CA SER A 304 8.25 12.16 -15.16
C SER A 304 8.00 13.59 -14.68
N LEU A 305 7.16 13.78 -13.65
CA LEU A 305 6.85 15.07 -13.04
C LEU A 305 7.72 15.39 -11.82
N VAL A 306 8.55 14.44 -11.38
CA VAL A 306 9.42 14.57 -10.20
C VAL A 306 10.65 15.38 -10.57
N THR A 307 10.60 16.70 -10.33
CA THR A 307 11.76 17.58 -10.43
C THR A 307 12.52 17.60 -9.09
N ASN A 308 13.85 17.40 -9.17
CA ASN A 308 14.83 17.55 -8.08
C ASN A 308 14.71 16.61 -6.86
N ASN A 309 15.53 15.55 -6.82
CA ASN A 309 16.07 14.87 -5.61
C ASN A 309 15.10 14.50 -4.46
N LYS A 310 13.78 14.63 -4.63
CA LYS A 310 12.77 14.23 -3.65
C LYS A 310 12.30 12.82 -3.95
N PRO A 311 12.21 11.93 -2.95
CA PRO A 311 11.64 10.61 -3.14
C PRO A 311 10.18 10.76 -3.59
N VAL A 312 9.81 10.01 -4.63
CA VAL A 312 8.45 9.96 -5.16
C VAL A 312 7.50 9.56 -4.03
N ALA A 313 6.44 10.34 -3.82
CA ALA A 313 5.43 10.01 -2.84
C ALA A 313 4.87 8.62 -3.18
N SER A 314 5.04 7.67 -2.25
CA SER A 314 4.64 6.29 -2.43
C SER A 314 3.94 5.76 -1.20
N TRP A 315 3.02 4.84 -1.43
CA TRP A 315 2.57 3.92 -0.38
C TRP A 315 3.30 2.60 -0.54
N SER A 316 3.20 1.72 0.46
CA SER A 316 3.76 0.38 0.35
C SER A 316 2.77 -0.65 0.87
N VAL A 317 2.54 -1.67 0.05
CA VAL A 317 1.78 -2.87 0.42
C VAL A 317 2.76 -3.86 1.03
N ALA A 318 2.39 -4.47 2.15
CA ALA A 318 3.10 -5.60 2.70
C ALA A 318 2.16 -6.78 2.94
N VAL A 319 2.63 -7.97 2.59
CA VAL A 319 1.98 -9.26 2.84
C VAL A 319 2.84 -10.02 3.83
N VAL A 320 2.23 -10.47 4.93
CA VAL A 320 2.94 -11.12 6.04
C VAL A 320 2.27 -12.42 6.45
N ALA A 321 3.07 -13.39 6.90
CA ALA A 321 2.56 -14.62 7.51
C ALA A 321 3.58 -15.18 8.54
N PRO A 322 3.14 -15.97 9.53
CA PRO A 322 4.05 -16.63 10.45
C PRO A 322 4.93 -17.63 9.71
N ALA A 323 6.24 -17.64 9.99
CA ALA A 323 7.17 -18.58 9.36
C ALA A 323 6.77 -20.04 9.66
N SER A 324 6.26 -20.32 10.86
CA SER A 324 5.82 -21.65 11.29
C SER A 324 4.70 -22.26 10.42
N GLU A 325 3.92 -21.45 9.71
CA GLU A 325 2.90 -21.99 8.78
C GLU A 325 3.52 -22.69 7.58
N VAL A 326 4.72 -22.29 7.20
CA VAL A 326 5.45 -22.86 6.07
C VAL A 326 6.18 -24.13 6.51
N GLU A 327 6.75 -24.09 7.72
CA GLU A 327 7.46 -25.23 8.32
C GLU A 327 6.52 -26.41 8.61
N GLY A 328 5.28 -26.13 8.99
CA GLY A 328 4.28 -27.17 9.29
C GLY A 328 3.82 -27.99 8.08
N VAL A 329 3.96 -27.48 6.84
CA VAL A 329 3.58 -28.21 5.61
C VAL A 329 4.54 -29.37 5.33
N ILE A 330 5.80 -29.23 5.73
CA ILE A 330 6.86 -30.22 5.49
C ILE A 330 6.66 -31.47 6.35
N HIS A 331 5.99 -31.35 7.50
CA HIS A 331 5.68 -32.49 8.37
C HIS A 331 4.47 -33.32 7.91
N THR A 332 3.75 -32.85 6.89
CA THR A 332 2.54 -33.53 6.36
C THR A 332 2.71 -34.12 4.97
N LEU A 333 3.91 -33.99 4.37
CA LEU A 333 4.29 -34.59 3.09
C LEU A 333 5.09 -35.89 3.33
#